data_AF-A0A916N7J7-F1
#
_entry.id   AF-A0A916N7J7-F1
#
_cell.length_a   1.000
_cell.length_b   1.000
_cell.length_c   1.000
_cell.angle_alpha   90.00
_cell.angle_beta   90.00
_cell.angle_gamma   90.00
#
_symmetry.space_group_name_H-M   'P 1'
#
loop_
_entity.id
_entity.type
_entity.pdbx_description
1 polymer ?
#
loop_
_entity_poly.entity_id
_entity_poly.type
_entity_poly.pdbx_seq_one_letter_code
_entity_poly.pdbx_strand_id
1 'polypeptide(L)'
;MKKVYVFLFFLCILSGSVAGQKLRTSTAAPQQGLLETILDSLRKKPSMAGVRIKMKNINFETNSAAIKPVSKVYLDTIASVLNQLPSIVFEITGHTDNVGNAEANRKLSLNRAKSVRDYLVTIGRIRASRVSFQGYGSLRPVATNKTEFGKSQNRRVEMEFVGLDQTQKNEILFMNGQKEEVLFIYRDDANKKILYKLNESSPLLEVKTTEVSQIRFADGTSVVFQPIVREEIKQKFDDPTGDQNLSFTPSAPKPRKAFGVTVYGEGLYVIESLSKNWSDLNTGIGMLQGFGGGIQLSYFLTSKVGVTFQTGFSQWQVERKYVSMVPEKILQFTAEDKVTRIPLQVGLKLYPIRNIYFNPFGGGQLTKRTTKTSELHPNGLQTITTKGFIPAVGAAIGFEKYFGPVFLDVAAQYHYILNKDFSEITDPLHFAGLRIGIGFKSKEIK
;
A
#
# COMPACT_ATOMS: atom_id res chain seq x y z
N MET A 1 15.51 -30.18 21.63
CA MET A 1 15.78 -28.90 20.92
C MET A 1 14.57 -28.59 20.02
N LYS A 2 13.57 -27.87 20.56
CA LYS A 2 12.27 -27.62 19.89
C LYS A 2 12.17 -26.15 19.50
N LYS A 3 11.88 -25.88 18.22
CA LYS A 3 11.75 -24.54 17.62
C LYS A 3 10.34 -23.99 17.87
N VAL A 4 10.26 -22.82 18.49
CA VAL A 4 9.01 -22.11 18.82
C VAL A 4 8.65 -21.16 17.68
N TYR A 5 7.50 -21.40 17.05
CA TYR A 5 6.85 -20.50 16.10
C TYR A 5 6.00 -19.48 16.87
N VAL A 6 6.13 -18.19 16.58
CA VAL A 6 5.29 -17.12 17.13
C VAL A 6 4.28 -16.70 16.07
N PHE A 7 3.02 -17.06 16.29
CA PHE A 7 1.83 -16.61 15.56
C PHE A 7 1.37 -15.27 16.14
N LEU A 8 1.20 -14.22 15.32
CA LEU A 8 0.56 -12.96 15.72
C LEU A 8 -0.95 -13.06 15.48
N PHE A 9 -1.73 -13.03 16.56
CA PHE A 9 -3.19 -12.96 16.55
C PHE A 9 -3.64 -11.49 16.41
N PHE A 10 -4.54 -11.23 15.46
CA PHE A 10 -5.25 -9.95 15.31
C PHE A 10 -6.42 -9.92 16.31
N LEU A 11 -6.50 -8.89 17.14
CA LEU A 11 -7.65 -8.61 18.00
C LEU A 11 -8.48 -7.49 17.36
N CYS A 12 -9.75 -7.79 17.08
CA CYS A 12 -10.78 -6.84 16.67
C CYS A 12 -11.73 -6.60 17.85
N ILE A 13 -12.64 -5.63 17.70
CA ILE A 13 -13.77 -5.20 18.56
C ILE A 13 -13.38 -3.96 19.43
N LEU A 14 -14.04 -2.78 19.44
CA LEU A 14 -15.48 -2.41 19.36
C LEU A 14 -15.62 -0.91 18.96
N SER A 15 -16.55 -0.55 18.07
CA SER A 15 -17.59 0.48 18.34
C SER A 15 -18.54 0.68 17.15
N GLY A 16 -19.84 0.64 17.46
CA GLY A 16 -20.84 1.55 16.91
C GLY A 16 -21.53 1.19 15.59
N SER A 17 -22.69 0.53 15.70
CA SER A 17 -23.72 0.44 14.65
C SER A 17 -24.37 1.81 14.41
N VAL A 18 -24.40 2.27 13.16
CA VAL A 18 -25.48 3.13 12.64
C VAL A 18 -25.89 2.57 11.28
N ALA A 19 -27.10 2.02 11.24
CA ALA A 19 -27.78 1.65 10.01
C ALA A 19 -28.23 2.92 9.27
N GLY A 20 -27.89 3.03 7.99
CA GLY A 20 -28.29 4.15 7.15
C GLY A 20 -27.85 4.00 5.70
N GLN A 21 -28.69 3.35 4.90
CA GLN A 21 -28.83 3.41 3.43
C GLN A 21 -27.59 3.24 2.52
N LYS A 22 -27.70 2.21 1.66
CA LYS A 22 -26.90 1.95 0.46
C LYS A 22 -26.70 3.20 -0.40
N LEU A 23 -25.48 3.71 -0.45
CA LEU A 23 -24.95 4.45 -1.59
C LEU A 23 -23.78 3.66 -2.18
N ARG A 24 -24.05 2.98 -3.28
CA ARG A 24 -23.02 2.41 -4.15
C ARG A 24 -22.31 3.56 -4.85
N THR A 25 -21.18 3.99 -4.31
CA THR A 25 -20.19 4.75 -5.07
C THR A 25 -18.87 3.99 -5.02
N SER A 26 -18.62 3.24 -6.09
CA SER A 26 -17.36 2.57 -6.37
C SER A 26 -16.28 3.63 -6.62
N THR A 27 -15.47 3.93 -5.63
CA THR A 27 -14.24 4.71 -5.78
C THR A 27 -13.11 4.10 -4.94
N ALA A 28 -12.74 2.88 -5.31
CA ALA A 28 -11.53 2.22 -4.83
C ALA A 28 -10.29 2.91 -5.43
N ALA A 29 -9.14 2.87 -4.73
CA ALA A 29 -7.86 3.43 -5.18
C ALA A 29 -7.53 3.00 -6.63
N PRO A 30 -6.76 3.74 -7.45
CA PRO A 30 -6.48 3.38 -8.85
C PRO A 30 -5.99 1.92 -9.05
N GLN A 31 -5.29 1.38 -8.04
CA GLN A 31 -4.88 -0.04 -7.96
C GLN A 31 -6.05 -0.99 -7.69
N GLN A 32 -6.91 -0.67 -6.72
CA GLN A 32 -8.10 -1.47 -6.39
C GLN A 32 -9.15 -1.41 -7.51
N GLY A 33 -9.29 -0.29 -8.22
CA GLY A 33 -10.22 -0.16 -9.34
C GLY A 33 -9.88 -1.07 -10.51
N LEU A 34 -8.61 -1.16 -10.90
CA LEU A 34 -8.17 -2.07 -11.96
C LEU A 34 -8.30 -3.54 -11.54
N LEU A 35 -7.82 -3.86 -10.33
CA LEU A 35 -7.87 -5.22 -9.79
C LEU A 35 -9.32 -5.71 -9.67
N GLU A 36 -10.22 -4.92 -9.08
CA GLU A 36 -11.64 -5.27 -9.01
C GLU A 36 -12.28 -5.36 -10.40
N THR A 37 -11.91 -4.50 -11.35
CA THR A 37 -12.41 -4.63 -12.73
C THR A 37 -12.03 -5.98 -13.34
N ILE A 38 -10.80 -6.44 -13.11
CA ILE A 38 -10.31 -7.74 -13.59
C ILE A 38 -11.05 -8.88 -12.88
N LEU A 39 -11.13 -8.83 -11.55
CA LEU A 39 -11.80 -9.86 -10.75
C LEU A 39 -13.31 -9.94 -11.05
N ASP A 40 -13.99 -8.80 -11.20
CA ASP A 40 -15.40 -8.74 -11.60
C ASP A 40 -15.61 -9.28 -13.02
N SER A 41 -14.69 -8.99 -13.95
CA SER A 41 -14.72 -9.57 -15.29
C SER A 41 -14.55 -11.10 -15.25
N LEU A 42 -13.63 -11.61 -14.41
CA LEU A 42 -13.40 -13.03 -14.19
C LEU A 42 -14.60 -13.74 -13.51
N ARG A 43 -15.37 -13.03 -12.68
CA ARG A 43 -16.61 -13.53 -12.08
C ARG A 43 -17.73 -13.61 -13.11
N LYS A 44 -17.82 -12.64 -14.02
CA LYS A 44 -18.90 -12.53 -15.01
C LYS A 44 -18.70 -13.42 -16.24
N LYS A 45 -17.45 -13.71 -16.61
CA LYS A 45 -17.12 -14.49 -17.81
C LYS A 45 -16.18 -15.64 -17.48
N PRO A 46 -16.37 -16.82 -18.10
CA PRO A 46 -15.44 -17.93 -17.95
C PRO A 46 -14.04 -17.57 -18.47
N SER A 47 -13.91 -16.99 -19.66
CA SER A 47 -12.62 -16.50 -20.19
C SER A 47 -12.53 -14.96 -20.14
N MET A 48 -11.30 -14.47 -19.94
CA MET A 48 -10.95 -13.05 -20.04
C MET A 48 -10.59 -12.63 -21.46
N ALA A 49 -10.46 -13.57 -22.41
CA ALA A 49 -10.10 -13.27 -23.78
C ALA A 49 -11.03 -12.19 -24.38
N GLY A 50 -10.42 -11.14 -24.94
CA GLY A 50 -11.12 -10.02 -25.56
C GLY A 50 -11.67 -8.96 -24.60
N VAL A 51 -11.46 -9.09 -23.29
CA VAL A 51 -11.77 -8.01 -22.34
C VAL A 51 -10.76 -6.87 -22.52
N ARG A 52 -11.24 -5.67 -22.85
CA ARG A 52 -10.40 -4.48 -23.08
C ARG A 52 -10.49 -3.49 -21.94
N ILE A 53 -9.34 -3.03 -21.47
CA ILE A 53 -9.20 -1.96 -20.50
C ILE A 53 -8.48 -0.79 -21.16
N LYS A 54 -9.15 0.37 -21.22
CA LYS A 54 -8.55 1.61 -21.71
C LYS A 54 -7.54 2.15 -20.71
N MET A 55 -6.29 2.34 -21.12
CA MET A 55 -5.23 2.89 -20.29
C MET A 55 -5.30 4.42 -20.33
N LYS A 56 -6.21 5.01 -19.55
CA LYS A 56 -6.66 6.41 -19.67
C LYS A 56 -5.55 7.47 -19.54
N ASN A 57 -4.42 7.17 -18.90
CA ASN A 57 -3.39 8.14 -18.53
C ASN A 57 -2.02 7.88 -19.18
N ILE A 58 -1.98 7.22 -20.34
CA ILE A 58 -0.74 6.98 -21.09
C ILE A 58 -0.54 8.06 -22.14
N ASN A 59 0.38 8.99 -21.86
CA ASN A 59 0.74 10.15 -22.65
C ASN A 59 2.16 9.99 -23.20
N PHE A 60 2.35 10.47 -24.42
CA PHE A 60 3.63 10.46 -25.12
C PHE A 60 4.06 11.87 -25.49
N GLU A 61 5.35 12.08 -25.70
CA GLU A 61 5.84 13.31 -26.34
C GLU A 61 5.26 13.48 -27.76
N THR A 62 5.15 14.72 -28.21
CA THR A 62 4.54 15.07 -29.50
C THR A 62 5.24 14.32 -30.64
N ASN A 63 4.46 13.66 -31.51
CA ASN A 63 4.96 12.82 -32.61
C ASN A 63 5.98 11.74 -32.20
N SER A 64 5.99 11.34 -30.93
CA SER A 64 6.97 10.41 -30.37
C SER A 64 6.31 9.21 -29.69
N ALA A 65 7.12 8.18 -29.46
CA ALA A 65 6.83 7.02 -28.63
C ALA A 65 7.49 7.11 -27.24
N ALA A 66 8.12 8.24 -26.90
CA ALA A 66 8.65 8.50 -25.58
C ALA A 66 7.51 8.71 -24.57
N ILE A 67 7.45 7.86 -23.54
CA ILE A 67 6.42 7.90 -22.48
C ILE A 67 6.74 9.05 -21.53
N LYS A 68 5.75 9.93 -21.29
CA LYS A 68 5.89 11.04 -20.34
C LYS A 68 6.05 10.53 -18.91
N PRO A 69 6.82 11.22 -18.05
CA PRO A 69 7.01 10.80 -16.64
C PRO A 69 5.71 10.55 -15.87
N VAL A 70 4.68 11.37 -16.08
CA VAL A 70 3.36 11.20 -15.44
C VAL A 70 2.71 9.84 -15.75
N SER A 71 2.93 9.31 -16.95
CA SER A 71 2.38 8.04 -17.39
C SER A 71 3.15 6.84 -16.83
N LYS A 72 4.41 7.03 -16.44
CA LYS A 72 5.22 6.00 -15.79
C LYS A 72 4.63 5.61 -14.43
N VAL A 73 4.18 6.59 -13.62
CA VAL A 73 3.49 6.33 -12.33
C VAL A 73 2.22 5.48 -12.52
N TYR A 74 1.46 5.74 -13.57
CA TYR A 74 0.28 4.95 -13.89
C TYR A 74 0.65 3.54 -14.39
N LEU A 75 1.72 3.41 -15.16
CA LEU A 75 2.25 2.11 -15.57
C LEU A 75 2.79 1.30 -14.39
N ASP A 76 3.39 1.94 -13.38
CA ASP A 76 3.84 1.28 -12.16
C ASP A 76 2.65 0.74 -11.35
N THR A 77 1.56 1.50 -11.30
CA THR A 77 0.29 1.07 -10.70
C THR A 77 -0.29 -0.15 -11.43
N ILE A 78 -0.31 -0.12 -12.76
CA ILE A 78 -0.73 -1.25 -13.58
C ILE A 78 0.17 -2.47 -13.34
N ALA A 79 1.49 -2.26 -13.32
CA ALA A 79 2.46 -3.32 -13.09
C ALA A 79 2.28 -3.98 -11.71
N SER A 80 2.04 -3.18 -10.66
CA SER A 80 1.75 -3.68 -9.31
C SER A 80 0.54 -4.62 -9.29
N VAL A 81 -0.54 -4.26 -9.98
CA VAL A 81 -1.74 -5.11 -10.10
C VAL A 81 -1.45 -6.37 -10.91
N LEU A 82 -0.75 -6.26 -12.05
CA LEU A 82 -0.43 -7.41 -12.90
C LEU A 82 0.58 -8.37 -12.30
N ASN A 83 1.41 -7.92 -11.36
CA ASN A 83 2.31 -8.76 -10.57
C ASN A 83 1.56 -9.56 -9.50
N GLN A 84 0.40 -9.08 -9.03
CA GLN A 84 -0.50 -9.87 -8.17
C GLN A 84 -1.27 -10.94 -8.96
N LEU A 85 -1.29 -10.83 -10.29
CA LEU A 85 -2.03 -11.72 -11.19
C LEU A 85 -1.08 -12.36 -12.22
N PRO A 86 -0.10 -13.19 -11.80
CA PRO A 86 1.00 -13.64 -12.64
C PRO A 86 0.56 -14.50 -13.83
N SER A 87 -0.60 -15.14 -13.75
CA SER A 87 -1.15 -15.99 -14.81
C SER A 87 -1.86 -15.23 -15.93
N ILE A 88 -2.00 -13.92 -15.86
CA ILE A 88 -2.73 -13.17 -16.89
C ILE A 88 -1.80 -12.81 -18.05
N VAL A 89 -2.26 -13.11 -19.28
CA VAL A 89 -1.64 -12.72 -20.55
C VAL A 89 -2.45 -11.61 -21.20
N PHE A 90 -1.78 -10.60 -21.71
CA PHE A 90 -2.43 -9.42 -22.30
C PHE A 90 -1.64 -8.84 -23.48
N GLU A 91 -2.36 -8.13 -24.34
CA GLU A 91 -1.84 -7.39 -25.47
C GLU A 91 -1.96 -5.88 -25.22
N ILE A 92 -0.90 -5.14 -25.49
CA ILE A 92 -0.94 -3.68 -25.53
C ILE A 92 -1.22 -3.22 -26.95
N THR A 93 -2.31 -2.47 -27.15
CA THR A 93 -2.70 -1.98 -28.46
C THR A 93 -2.60 -0.46 -28.54
N GLY A 94 -1.91 0.05 -29.56
CA GLY A 94 -1.77 1.47 -29.83
C GLY A 94 -2.70 1.94 -30.95
N HIS A 95 -3.30 3.12 -30.77
CA HIS A 95 -4.21 3.74 -31.74
C HIS A 95 -3.86 5.22 -31.96
N THR A 96 -4.12 5.72 -33.15
CA THR A 96 -4.00 7.14 -33.52
C THR A 96 -5.34 7.71 -33.98
N ASP A 97 -5.43 9.02 -34.12
CA ASP A 97 -6.47 9.63 -34.95
C ASP A 97 -6.15 9.42 -36.45
N ASN A 98 -7.02 9.92 -37.33
CA ASN A 98 -6.87 9.78 -38.78
C ASN A 98 -6.07 10.91 -39.45
N VAL A 99 -5.39 11.77 -38.69
CA VAL A 99 -4.63 12.90 -39.25
C VAL A 99 -3.26 12.42 -39.72
N GLY A 100 -2.84 12.84 -40.92
CA GLY A 100 -1.52 12.51 -41.48
C GLY A 100 -1.48 11.19 -42.27
N ASN A 101 -0.28 10.69 -42.54
CA ASN A 101 -0.06 9.50 -43.36
C ASN A 101 -0.41 8.20 -42.59
N ALA A 102 -1.15 7.30 -43.23
CA ALA A 102 -1.64 6.07 -42.61
C ALA A 102 -0.51 5.09 -42.19
N GLU A 103 0.54 4.95 -43.00
CA GLU A 103 1.68 4.09 -42.69
C GLU A 103 2.49 4.67 -41.52
N ALA A 104 2.72 5.98 -41.51
CA ALA A 104 3.36 6.68 -40.40
C ALA A 104 2.57 6.52 -39.10
N ASN A 105 1.25 6.61 -39.15
CA ASN A 105 0.35 6.41 -38.00
C ASN A 105 0.38 4.96 -37.49
N ARG A 106 0.45 3.98 -38.39
CA ARG A 106 0.61 2.57 -38.03
C ARG A 106 1.95 2.32 -37.34
N LYS A 107 3.04 2.88 -37.87
CA LYS A 107 4.38 2.79 -37.25
C LYS A 107 4.43 3.49 -35.89
N LEU A 108 3.84 4.68 -35.77
CA LEU A 108 3.79 5.44 -34.52
C LEU A 108 3.01 4.70 -33.43
N SER A 109 1.82 4.19 -33.75
CA SER A 109 1.02 3.42 -32.80
C SER A 109 1.72 2.12 -32.37
N LEU A 110 2.38 1.41 -33.29
CA LEU A 110 3.16 0.22 -32.98
C LEU A 110 4.32 0.54 -32.02
N ASN A 111 5.07 1.61 -32.30
CA ASN A 111 6.17 2.05 -31.44
C ASN A 111 5.69 2.46 -30.05
N ARG A 112 4.55 3.14 -29.94
CA ARG A 112 3.94 3.51 -28.65
C ARG A 112 3.53 2.28 -27.84
N ALA A 113 2.88 1.31 -28.47
CA ALA A 113 2.53 0.04 -27.84
C ALA A 113 3.78 -0.71 -27.38
N LYS A 114 4.83 -0.75 -28.22
CA LYS A 114 6.13 -1.33 -27.88
C LYS A 114 6.76 -0.64 -26.67
N SER A 115 6.80 0.69 -26.62
CA SER A 115 7.35 1.44 -25.48
C SER A 115 6.65 1.08 -24.17
N VAL A 116 5.33 0.96 -24.19
CA VAL A 116 4.53 0.59 -23.01
C VAL A 116 4.83 -0.84 -22.57
N ARG A 117 4.88 -1.78 -23.52
CA ARG A 117 5.27 -3.16 -23.26
C ARG A 117 6.68 -3.24 -22.67
N ASP A 118 7.64 -2.54 -23.26
CA ASP A 118 9.03 -2.56 -22.80
C ASP A 118 9.16 -1.96 -21.40
N TYR A 119 8.40 -0.90 -21.10
CA TYR A 119 8.33 -0.35 -19.73
C TYR A 119 7.80 -1.39 -18.73
N LEU A 120 6.68 -2.05 -19.04
CA LEU A 120 6.07 -3.06 -18.17
C LEU A 120 7.00 -4.27 -17.94
N VAL A 121 7.78 -4.67 -18.94
CA VAL A 121 8.73 -5.78 -18.82
C VAL A 121 9.96 -5.38 -18.02
N THR A 122 10.57 -4.24 -18.35
CA THR A 122 11.88 -3.84 -17.78
C THR A 122 11.74 -3.21 -16.39
N ILE A 123 10.82 -2.27 -16.22
CA ILE A 123 10.59 -1.54 -14.97
C ILE A 123 9.51 -2.23 -14.14
N GLY A 124 8.40 -2.61 -14.79
CA GLY A 124 7.29 -3.28 -14.14
C GLY A 124 7.55 -4.75 -13.75
N ARG A 125 8.69 -5.32 -14.19
CA ARG A 125 9.12 -6.71 -13.92
C ARG A 125 8.13 -7.78 -14.38
N ILE A 126 7.32 -7.48 -15.40
CA ILE A 126 6.40 -8.46 -15.98
C ILE A 126 7.17 -9.38 -16.93
N ARG A 127 6.96 -10.70 -16.85
CA ARG A 127 7.56 -11.65 -17.79
C ARG A 127 7.21 -11.27 -19.23
N ALA A 128 8.22 -11.23 -20.10
CA ALA A 128 8.08 -10.88 -21.50
C ALA A 128 7.05 -11.73 -22.27
N SER A 129 6.89 -13.01 -21.89
CA SER A 129 5.92 -13.95 -22.48
C SER A 129 4.46 -13.57 -22.21
N ARG A 130 4.19 -12.74 -21.20
CA ARG A 130 2.84 -12.34 -20.80
C ARG A 130 2.30 -11.14 -21.58
N VAL A 131 3.16 -10.46 -22.35
CA VAL A 131 2.84 -9.16 -22.96
C VAL A 131 3.20 -9.14 -24.44
N SER A 132 2.18 -9.19 -25.29
CA SER A 132 2.30 -8.85 -26.71
C SER A 132 2.00 -7.36 -26.94
N PHE A 133 2.32 -6.85 -28.14
CA PHE A 133 1.98 -5.48 -28.51
C PHE A 133 1.63 -5.38 -30.00
N GLN A 134 0.69 -4.51 -30.34
CA GLN A 134 0.25 -4.26 -31.71
C GLN A 134 -0.11 -2.78 -31.94
N GLY A 135 0.17 -2.28 -33.14
CA GLY A 135 -0.25 -0.95 -33.59
C GLY A 135 -1.33 -1.04 -34.65
N TYR A 136 -2.47 -0.36 -34.45
CA TYR A 136 -3.59 -0.34 -35.39
C TYR A 136 -3.72 0.98 -36.17
N GLY A 137 -2.91 1.99 -35.86
CA GLY A 137 -3.05 3.32 -36.44
C GLY A 137 -4.46 3.86 -36.23
N SER A 138 -5.08 4.36 -37.30
CA SER A 138 -6.43 4.92 -37.29
C SER A 138 -7.54 3.90 -37.62
N LEU A 139 -7.22 2.61 -37.80
CA LEU A 139 -8.14 1.59 -38.31
C LEU A 139 -9.25 1.18 -37.33
N ARG A 140 -9.11 1.51 -36.03
CA ARG A 140 -10.07 1.16 -34.98
C ARG A 140 -10.47 2.39 -34.14
N PRO A 141 -11.20 3.36 -34.73
CA PRO A 141 -11.64 4.56 -34.00
C PRO A 141 -12.72 4.20 -32.98
N VAL A 142 -12.69 4.85 -31.82
CA VAL A 142 -13.71 4.74 -30.76
C VAL A 142 -14.60 5.97 -30.68
N ALA A 143 -14.22 7.05 -31.38
CA ALA A 143 -14.98 8.27 -31.51
C ALA A 143 -14.84 8.85 -32.92
N THR A 144 -15.72 9.79 -33.27
CA THR A 144 -15.66 10.49 -34.55
C THR A 144 -14.35 11.26 -34.71
N ASN A 145 -13.68 11.13 -35.84
CA ASN A 145 -12.48 11.94 -36.15
C ASN A 145 -12.83 13.36 -36.65
N LYS A 146 -14.12 13.73 -36.68
CA LYS A 146 -14.58 15.04 -37.15
C LYS A 146 -14.35 16.16 -36.13
N THR A 147 -14.19 15.83 -34.84
CA THR A 147 -13.99 16.82 -33.76
C THR A 147 -12.65 16.60 -33.07
N GLU A 148 -12.04 17.65 -32.52
CA GLU A 148 -10.77 17.49 -31.79
C GLU A 148 -10.94 16.61 -30.54
N PHE A 149 -12.09 16.73 -29.86
CA PHE A 149 -12.44 15.83 -28.77
C PHE A 149 -12.43 14.36 -29.21
N GLY A 150 -13.08 14.01 -30.33
CA GLY A 150 -13.09 12.63 -30.80
C GLY A 150 -11.71 12.14 -31.28
N LYS A 151 -10.91 13.00 -31.91
CA LYS A 151 -9.51 12.69 -32.24
C LYS A 151 -8.68 12.39 -30.99
N SER A 152 -8.83 13.19 -29.93
CA SER A 152 -8.17 12.95 -28.64
C SER A 152 -8.54 11.59 -28.03
N GLN A 153 -9.79 11.15 -28.20
CA GLN A 153 -10.23 9.83 -27.71
C GLN A 153 -9.62 8.69 -28.54
N ASN A 154 -9.36 8.91 -29.82
CA ASN A 154 -8.75 7.93 -30.72
C ASN A 154 -7.23 7.79 -30.51
N ARG A 155 -6.54 8.86 -30.08
CA ARG A 155 -5.13 8.82 -29.64
C ARG A 155 -5.01 8.14 -28.28
N ARG A 156 -4.97 6.81 -28.25
CA ARG A 156 -5.02 6.02 -27.00
C ARG A 156 -4.16 4.77 -27.05
N VAL A 157 -3.92 4.21 -25.87
CA VAL A 157 -3.39 2.86 -25.68
C VAL A 157 -4.41 2.06 -24.88
N GLU A 158 -4.60 0.81 -25.27
CA GLU A 158 -5.50 -0.13 -24.59
C GLU A 158 -4.72 -1.39 -24.19
N MET A 159 -5.21 -2.04 -23.15
CA MET A 159 -4.78 -3.37 -22.73
C MET A 159 -5.93 -4.33 -23.01
N GLU A 160 -5.66 -5.37 -23.78
CA GLU A 160 -6.63 -6.43 -24.07
C GLU A 160 -6.16 -7.72 -23.42
N PHE A 161 -7.00 -8.32 -22.60
CA PHE A 161 -6.70 -9.64 -22.06
C PHE A 161 -6.82 -10.68 -23.16
N VAL A 162 -5.76 -11.48 -23.31
CA VAL A 162 -5.70 -12.54 -24.31
C VAL A 162 -6.18 -13.85 -23.71
N GLY A 163 -5.85 -14.10 -22.43
CA GLY A 163 -6.23 -15.31 -21.73
C GLY A 163 -5.38 -15.54 -20.47
N LEU A 164 -5.31 -16.81 -20.05
CA LEU A 164 -4.42 -17.25 -18.98
C LEU A 164 -3.16 -17.90 -19.57
N ASP A 165 -2.03 -17.71 -18.89
CA ASP A 165 -0.76 -18.34 -19.22
C ASP A 165 -0.86 -19.84 -18.90
N GLN A 166 -1.01 -20.66 -19.94
CA GLN A 166 -1.15 -22.11 -19.80
C GLN A 166 0.11 -22.81 -19.28
N THR A 167 1.25 -22.10 -19.22
CA THR A 167 2.49 -22.60 -18.62
C THR A 167 2.50 -22.43 -17.09
N GLN A 168 1.65 -21.58 -16.53
CA GLN A 168 1.56 -21.33 -15.09
C GLN A 168 0.68 -22.38 -14.41
N LYS A 169 1.19 -23.61 -14.28
CA LYS A 169 0.55 -24.67 -13.49
C LYS A 169 0.88 -24.50 -12.02
N ASN A 170 -0.06 -23.94 -11.27
CA ASN A 170 0.04 -23.82 -9.82
C ASN A 170 -0.70 -25.00 -9.16
N GLU A 171 -0.41 -25.29 -7.91
CA GLU A 171 -1.08 -26.35 -7.14
C GLU A 171 -1.64 -25.78 -5.84
N ILE A 172 -2.89 -26.14 -5.52
CA ILE A 172 -3.49 -25.89 -4.22
C ILE A 172 -3.63 -27.23 -3.49
N LEU A 173 -3.02 -27.34 -2.31
CA LEU A 173 -3.20 -28.45 -1.38
C LEU A 173 -4.19 -28.03 -0.29
N PHE A 174 -5.33 -28.69 -0.26
CA PHE A 174 -6.39 -28.44 0.72
C PHE A 174 -6.14 -29.19 2.03
N MET A 175 -6.77 -28.74 3.11
CA MET A 175 -6.64 -29.36 4.44
C MET A 175 -7.16 -30.79 4.51
N ASN A 176 -8.07 -31.18 3.62
CA ASN A 176 -8.56 -32.56 3.47
C ASN A 176 -7.57 -33.48 2.72
N GLY A 177 -6.41 -32.97 2.31
CA GLY A 177 -5.39 -33.71 1.54
C GLY A 177 -5.61 -33.71 0.03
N GLN A 178 -6.73 -33.17 -0.47
CA GLN A 178 -7.00 -33.01 -1.89
C GLN A 178 -6.01 -32.02 -2.52
N LYS A 179 -5.62 -32.29 -3.77
CA LYS A 179 -4.75 -31.42 -4.56
C LYS A 179 -5.46 -31.02 -5.84
N GLU A 180 -5.39 -29.75 -6.19
CA GLU A 180 -5.92 -29.22 -7.45
C GLU A 180 -4.82 -28.48 -8.21
N GLU A 181 -4.67 -28.79 -9.50
CA GLU A 181 -3.86 -28.01 -10.43
C GLU A 181 -4.70 -26.84 -10.95
N VAL A 182 -4.14 -25.63 -10.90
CA VAL A 182 -4.88 -24.40 -11.20
C VAL A 182 -4.03 -23.45 -12.05
N LEU A 183 -4.65 -22.88 -13.09
CA LEU A 183 -4.01 -21.90 -13.96
C LEU A 183 -3.99 -20.50 -13.34
N PHE A 184 -5.00 -20.14 -12.55
CA PHE A 184 -5.12 -18.82 -11.93
C PHE A 184 -5.24 -18.94 -10.41
N ILE A 185 -4.49 -18.12 -9.68
CA ILE A 185 -4.61 -17.93 -8.24
C ILE A 185 -4.50 -16.43 -7.94
N TYR A 186 -5.39 -15.94 -7.09
CA TYR A 186 -5.29 -14.64 -6.45
C TYR A 186 -5.57 -14.78 -4.95
N ARG A 187 -4.69 -14.25 -4.12
CA ARG A 187 -4.81 -14.29 -2.65
C ARG A 187 -5.43 -12.99 -2.15
N ASP A 188 -6.66 -13.08 -1.66
CA ASP A 188 -7.35 -11.97 -1.01
C ASP A 188 -7.12 -12.03 0.50
N ASP A 189 -5.99 -11.48 0.93
CA ASP A 189 -5.60 -11.47 2.35
C ASP A 189 -6.57 -10.68 3.22
N ALA A 190 -7.16 -9.61 2.67
CA ALA A 190 -8.09 -8.75 3.40
C ALA A 190 -9.35 -9.53 3.80
N ASN A 191 -9.86 -10.37 2.89
CA ASN A 191 -11.04 -11.19 3.13
C ASN A 191 -10.73 -12.64 3.53
N LYS A 192 -9.45 -12.99 3.72
CA LYS A 192 -8.98 -14.35 4.07
C LYS A 192 -9.48 -15.41 3.09
N LYS A 193 -9.41 -15.11 1.79
CA LYS A 193 -9.90 -15.96 0.70
C LYS A 193 -8.83 -16.16 -0.37
N ILE A 194 -8.96 -17.24 -1.11
CA ILE A 194 -8.18 -17.53 -2.31
C ILE A 194 -9.17 -17.69 -3.45
N LEU A 195 -8.98 -16.90 -4.51
CA LEU A 195 -9.72 -17.00 -5.76
C LEU A 195 -8.88 -17.81 -6.74
N TYR A 196 -9.45 -18.81 -7.40
CA TYR A 196 -8.70 -19.66 -8.33
C TYR A 196 -9.53 -20.15 -9.52
N LYS A 197 -8.85 -20.56 -10.59
CA LYS A 197 -9.46 -21.24 -11.75
C LYS A 197 -8.65 -22.46 -12.11
N LEU A 198 -9.32 -23.60 -12.32
CA LEU A 198 -8.70 -24.84 -12.75
C LEU A 198 -8.13 -24.68 -14.18
N ASN A 199 -8.95 -24.17 -15.10
CA ASN A 199 -8.55 -23.83 -16.46
C ASN A 199 -9.22 -22.53 -16.94
N GLU A 200 -8.93 -22.12 -18.18
CA GLU A 200 -9.47 -20.88 -18.76
C GLU A 200 -11.00 -20.88 -18.90
N SER A 201 -11.63 -22.04 -19.12
CA SER A 201 -13.08 -22.15 -19.25
C SER A 201 -13.80 -22.38 -17.92
N SER A 202 -13.09 -22.74 -16.86
CA SER A 202 -13.66 -22.95 -15.52
C SER A 202 -14.22 -21.64 -14.93
N PRO A 203 -15.29 -21.66 -14.12
CA PRO A 203 -15.69 -20.49 -13.35
C PRO A 203 -14.59 -20.06 -12.36
N LEU A 204 -14.65 -18.82 -11.88
CA LEU A 204 -13.82 -18.37 -10.77
C LEU A 204 -14.33 -19.00 -9.47
N LEU A 205 -13.51 -19.85 -8.86
CA LEU A 205 -13.80 -20.53 -7.60
C LEU A 205 -13.22 -19.74 -6.42
N GLU A 206 -13.81 -19.91 -5.25
CA GLU A 206 -13.38 -19.28 -4.01
C GLU A 206 -13.20 -20.34 -2.92
N VAL A 207 -12.13 -20.24 -2.15
CA VAL A 207 -11.91 -21.04 -0.95
C VAL A 207 -11.38 -20.16 0.18
N LYS A 208 -11.76 -20.44 1.43
CA LYS A 208 -11.20 -19.73 2.59
C LYS A 208 -9.75 -20.17 2.82
N THR A 209 -8.91 -19.27 3.29
CA THR A 209 -7.51 -19.59 3.61
C THR A 209 -7.36 -20.65 4.70
N THR A 210 -8.38 -20.87 5.53
CA THR A 210 -8.42 -21.93 6.56
C THR A 210 -8.61 -23.33 5.99
N GLU A 211 -9.09 -23.45 4.75
CA GLU A 211 -9.35 -24.74 4.09
C GLU A 211 -8.17 -25.16 3.19
N VAL A 212 -7.16 -24.28 3.06
CA VAL A 212 -5.95 -24.51 2.26
C VAL A 212 -4.77 -24.75 3.19
N SER A 213 -4.02 -25.82 2.95
CA SER A 213 -2.78 -26.10 3.67
C SER A 213 -1.58 -25.41 3.03
N GLN A 214 -1.44 -25.53 1.71
CA GLN A 214 -0.31 -25.01 0.97
C GLN A 214 -0.71 -24.62 -0.45
N ILE A 215 -0.09 -23.57 -0.97
CA ILE A 215 -0.08 -23.25 -2.41
C ILE A 215 1.35 -23.43 -2.91
N ARG A 216 1.52 -24.13 -4.03
CA ARG A 216 2.78 -24.16 -4.79
C ARG A 216 2.57 -23.41 -6.09
N PHE A 217 3.42 -22.43 -6.34
CA PHE A 217 3.37 -21.62 -7.55
C PHE A 217 4.24 -22.24 -8.64
N ALA A 218 3.90 -21.94 -9.90
CA ALA A 218 4.61 -22.44 -11.07
C ALA A 218 6.10 -22.00 -11.13
N ASP A 219 6.47 -20.94 -10.42
CA ASP A 219 7.86 -20.48 -10.29
C ASP A 219 8.68 -21.25 -9.23
N GLY A 220 8.08 -22.27 -8.61
CA GLY A 220 8.69 -23.09 -7.57
C GLY A 220 8.55 -22.51 -6.16
N THR A 221 8.01 -21.29 -5.99
CA THR A 221 7.73 -20.74 -4.67
C THR A 221 6.53 -21.42 -4.03
N SER A 222 6.43 -21.37 -2.70
CA SER A 222 5.25 -21.92 -2.01
C SER A 222 4.88 -21.10 -0.78
N VAL A 223 3.59 -21.10 -0.46
CA VAL A 223 3.02 -20.45 0.72
C VAL A 223 2.29 -21.51 1.53
N VAL A 224 2.68 -21.65 2.79
CA VAL A 224 2.06 -22.58 3.75
C VAL A 224 1.15 -21.78 4.67
N PHE A 225 -0.11 -22.19 4.78
CA PHE A 225 -1.11 -21.54 5.60
C PHE A 225 -1.22 -22.23 6.97
N GLN A 226 -1.26 -23.56 7.00
CA GLN A 226 -1.18 -24.38 8.21
C GLN A 226 -0.53 -25.75 7.88
N PRO A 227 0.32 -26.30 8.76
CA PRO A 227 0.84 -27.65 8.59
C PRO A 227 -0.31 -28.66 8.71
N ILE A 228 -0.40 -29.60 7.76
CA ILE A 228 -1.28 -30.78 7.92
C ILE A 228 -0.76 -31.51 9.17
N VAL A 229 -1.56 -31.52 10.24
CA VAL A 229 -1.33 -32.44 11.36
C VAL A 229 -1.63 -33.83 10.80
N ARG A 230 -0.61 -34.52 10.29
CA ARG A 230 -0.72 -35.96 10.04
C ARG A 230 -1.03 -36.62 11.39
N GLU A 231 -2.17 -37.29 11.46
CA GLU A 231 -2.57 -38.15 12.60
C GLU A 231 -1.56 -39.30 12.87
N GLU A 232 -0.53 -39.47 12.03
CA GLU A 232 0.53 -40.48 12.18
C GLU A 232 1.48 -40.28 13.37
N ILE A 233 1.42 -39.17 14.12
CA ILE A 233 2.31 -38.95 15.29
C ILE A 233 1.65 -39.33 16.64
N LYS A 234 0.37 -39.74 16.66
CA LYS A 234 -0.27 -40.20 17.91
C LYS A 234 0.00 -41.66 18.31
N GLN A 235 0.62 -42.47 17.45
CA GLN A 235 0.84 -43.91 17.74
C GLN A 235 2.22 -44.26 18.31
N LYS A 236 3.06 -43.28 18.70
CA LYS A 236 4.42 -43.58 19.19
C LYS A 236 4.77 -43.05 20.58
N PHE A 237 3.77 -42.65 21.37
CA PHE A 237 3.97 -42.31 22.78
C PHE A 237 2.79 -42.82 23.61
N ASP A 238 2.69 -44.14 23.73
CA ASP A 238 2.07 -44.80 24.88
C ASP A 238 3.09 -45.84 25.38
N ASP A 239 3.99 -45.39 26.25
CA ASP A 239 4.72 -46.26 27.17
C ASP A 239 4.39 -45.76 28.59
N PRO A 240 3.60 -46.53 29.37
CA PRO A 240 3.18 -46.12 30.69
C PRO A 240 4.12 -46.71 31.74
N THR A 241 5.40 -46.33 31.75
CA THR A 241 6.24 -46.56 32.93
C THR A 241 7.30 -45.47 33.09
N GLY A 242 7.30 -44.82 34.26
CA GLY A 242 8.41 -43.99 34.71
C GLY A 242 7.98 -42.66 35.32
N ASP A 243 7.88 -42.66 36.65
CA ASP A 243 7.97 -41.47 37.49
C ASP A 243 8.98 -40.45 36.95
N GLN A 244 8.63 -39.16 36.98
CA GLN A 244 9.29 -38.16 37.83
C GLN A 244 8.45 -36.89 37.91
N ASN A 245 8.23 -36.45 39.15
CA ASN A 245 7.72 -35.15 39.54
C ASN A 245 8.34 -34.00 38.74
N LEU A 246 7.51 -33.25 38.01
CA LEU A 246 7.82 -31.88 37.59
C LEU A 246 6.65 -30.98 37.97
N SER A 247 6.65 -30.51 39.21
CA SER A 247 5.82 -29.38 39.61
C SER A 247 6.32 -28.12 38.88
N PHE A 248 5.64 -27.76 37.79
CA PHE A 248 5.76 -26.42 37.24
C PHE A 248 4.86 -25.49 38.04
N THR A 249 5.35 -24.97 39.16
CA THR A 249 4.86 -23.68 39.64
C THR A 249 5.42 -22.60 38.70
N PRO A 250 4.59 -21.88 37.94
CA PRO A 250 5.06 -20.70 37.24
C PRO A 250 5.46 -19.70 38.32
N SER A 251 6.77 -19.49 38.49
CA SER A 251 7.25 -18.32 39.20
C SER A 251 6.68 -17.10 38.48
N ALA A 252 5.68 -16.46 39.09
CA ALA A 252 5.14 -15.20 38.60
C ALA A 252 6.33 -14.25 38.38
N PRO A 253 6.52 -13.71 37.16
CA PRO A 253 7.62 -12.80 36.91
C PRO A 253 7.49 -11.62 37.88
N LYS A 254 8.45 -11.49 38.82
CA LYS A 254 8.45 -10.38 39.79
C LYS A 254 8.30 -9.05 39.01
N PRO A 255 7.37 -8.16 39.41
CA PRO A 255 7.30 -6.83 38.81
C PRO A 255 8.63 -6.12 39.07
N ARG A 256 9.29 -5.67 38.00
CA ARG A 256 10.57 -4.97 38.06
C ARG A 256 10.37 -3.58 37.48
N LYS A 257 10.25 -2.60 38.38
CA LYS A 257 10.00 -1.21 38.02
C LYS A 257 11.29 -0.54 37.55
N ALA A 258 11.24 0.14 36.42
CA ALA A 258 12.37 0.90 35.90
C ALA A 258 11.87 2.12 35.14
N PHE A 259 12.69 3.17 35.11
CA PHE A 259 12.43 4.36 34.32
C PHE A 259 13.35 4.39 33.09
N GLY A 260 12.84 4.87 31.97
CA GLY A 260 13.59 5.04 30.74
C GLY A 260 13.33 6.41 30.12
N VAL A 261 14.36 6.99 29.54
CA VAL A 261 14.28 8.22 28.74
C VAL A 261 14.92 7.93 27.40
N THR A 262 14.26 8.25 26.30
CA THR A 262 14.81 8.12 24.94
C THR A 262 14.73 9.47 24.26
N VAL A 263 15.85 9.97 23.75
CA VAL A 263 15.88 11.13 22.84
C VAL A 263 16.00 10.59 21.43
N TYR A 264 15.16 11.06 20.51
CA TYR A 264 15.09 10.51 19.16
C TYR A 264 14.97 11.59 18.10
N GLY A 265 15.46 11.26 16.90
CA GLY A 265 15.08 11.92 15.65
C GLY A 265 14.00 11.10 14.94
N GLU A 266 13.09 11.78 14.24
CA GLU A 266 12.05 11.16 13.42
C GLU A 266 12.02 11.74 12.01
N GLY A 267 11.81 10.86 11.03
CA GLY A 267 11.43 11.20 9.66
C GLY A 267 10.06 10.62 9.37
N LEU A 268 9.10 11.47 9.02
CA LEU A 268 7.71 11.13 8.77
C LEU A 268 7.35 11.37 7.31
N TYR A 269 6.50 10.51 6.78
CA TYR A 269 6.03 10.52 5.40
C TYR A 269 4.52 10.33 5.40
N VAL A 270 3.81 11.20 4.68
CA VAL A 270 2.38 10.97 4.41
C VAL A 270 2.25 9.90 3.34
N ILE A 271 1.47 8.86 3.62
CA ILE A 271 1.29 7.70 2.73
C ILE A 271 0.25 7.97 1.65
N GLU A 272 -0.65 8.93 1.90
CA GLU A 272 -1.75 9.27 0.99
C GLU A 272 -1.52 10.58 0.25
N SER A 273 -1.93 10.63 -1.03
CA SER A 273 -2.07 11.87 -1.77
C SER A 273 -3.06 12.76 -1.04
N LEU A 274 -2.58 13.83 -0.41
CA LEU A 274 -3.44 14.86 0.16
C LEU A 274 -4.27 15.46 -0.98
N SER A 275 -5.50 14.95 -1.04
CA SER A 275 -6.62 15.24 -1.94
C SER A 275 -6.75 14.43 -3.24
N LYS A 276 -8.03 14.33 -3.62
CA LYS A 276 -8.57 13.91 -4.91
C LYS A 276 -8.84 15.07 -5.88
N ASN A 277 -8.53 16.32 -5.51
CA ASN A 277 -8.78 17.53 -6.33
C ASN A 277 -7.51 18.38 -6.59
N TRP A 278 -6.32 17.94 -6.17
CA TRP A 278 -5.10 18.73 -6.30
C TRP A 278 -4.29 18.23 -7.50
N SER A 279 -4.57 18.80 -8.66
CA SER A 279 -3.70 18.71 -9.82
C SER A 279 -2.55 19.71 -9.65
N ASP A 280 -1.47 19.32 -8.99
CA ASP A 280 -0.17 19.97 -9.20
C ASP A 280 0.62 19.13 -10.20
N LEU A 281 0.86 19.71 -11.38
CA LEU A 281 1.46 19.03 -12.53
C LEU A 281 2.99 18.90 -12.42
N ASN A 282 3.65 19.51 -11.43
CA ASN A 282 5.11 19.64 -11.41
C ASN A 282 5.83 18.96 -10.24
N THR A 283 5.15 18.38 -9.25
CA THR A 283 5.80 17.85 -8.03
C THR A 283 5.69 16.32 -7.84
N GLY A 284 5.05 15.59 -8.75
CA GLY A 284 4.87 14.14 -8.58
C GLY A 284 3.98 13.83 -7.37
N ILE A 285 4.09 12.62 -6.80
CA ILE A 285 3.42 12.28 -5.54
C ILE A 285 3.81 13.36 -4.53
N GLY A 286 2.86 14.19 -4.10
CA GLY A 286 3.07 15.23 -3.09
C GLY A 286 3.40 14.61 -1.73
N MET A 287 4.64 14.11 -1.58
CA MET A 287 5.14 13.49 -0.37
C MET A 287 5.47 14.59 0.62
N LEU A 288 4.67 14.70 1.68
CA LEU A 288 5.03 15.52 2.82
C LEU A 288 6.08 14.78 3.64
N GLN A 289 7.34 15.18 3.49
CA GLN A 289 8.42 14.71 4.33
C GLN A 289 8.56 15.67 5.51
N GLY A 290 8.25 15.18 6.71
CA GLY A 290 8.46 15.89 7.96
C GLY A 290 9.68 15.37 8.67
N PHE A 291 10.51 16.28 9.17
CA PHE A 291 11.63 15.92 10.04
C PHE A 291 11.41 16.53 11.41
N GLY A 292 11.88 15.81 12.42
CA GLY A 292 11.75 16.25 13.79
C GLY A 292 12.52 15.39 14.75
N GLY A 293 12.18 15.54 16.01
CA GLY A 293 12.71 14.74 17.08
C GLY A 293 11.94 14.98 18.36
N GLY A 294 12.26 14.21 19.38
CA GLY A 294 11.54 14.33 20.64
C GLY A 294 12.12 13.47 21.73
N ILE A 295 11.33 13.36 22.79
CA ILE A 295 11.66 12.63 23.99
C ILE A 295 10.53 11.65 24.28
N GLN A 296 10.89 10.40 24.57
CA GLN A 296 9.99 9.38 25.06
C GLN A 296 10.40 9.00 26.49
N LEU A 297 9.52 9.26 27.44
CA LEU A 297 9.62 8.78 28.81
C LEU A 297 8.93 7.41 28.88
N SER A 298 9.53 6.45 29.57
CA SER A 298 9.02 5.09 29.69
C SER A 298 9.05 4.65 31.15
N TYR A 299 7.92 4.22 31.69
CA TYR A 299 7.82 3.61 33.01
C TYR A 299 7.50 2.13 32.86
N PHE A 300 8.47 1.27 33.15
CA PHE A 300 8.33 -0.18 33.03
C PHE A 300 7.64 -0.74 34.26
N LEU A 301 6.49 -1.38 34.08
CA LEU A 301 5.75 -2.10 35.13
C LEU A 301 6.37 -3.48 35.36
N THR A 302 6.86 -4.09 34.28
CA THR A 302 7.57 -5.37 34.27
C THR A 302 8.70 -5.32 33.24
N SER A 303 9.48 -6.39 33.14
CA SER A 303 10.48 -6.51 32.06
C SER A 303 9.86 -6.59 30.66
N LYS A 304 8.55 -6.87 30.54
CA LYS A 304 7.85 -7.05 29.25
C LYS A 304 6.85 -5.93 28.93
N VAL A 305 6.49 -5.09 29.90
CA VAL A 305 5.42 -4.09 29.76
C VAL A 305 5.87 -2.77 30.37
N GLY A 306 5.77 -1.69 29.60
CA GLY A 306 5.97 -0.33 30.07
C GLY A 306 4.97 0.65 29.49
N VAL A 307 4.64 1.69 30.26
CA VAL A 307 3.83 2.82 29.81
C VAL A 307 4.76 3.90 29.28
N THR A 308 4.44 4.51 28.15
CA THR A 308 5.27 5.53 27.52
C THR A 308 4.53 6.84 27.39
N PHE A 309 5.22 7.95 27.62
CA PHE A 309 4.78 9.29 27.24
C PHE A 309 5.77 9.85 26.22
N GLN A 310 5.27 10.28 25.06
CA GLN A 310 6.07 10.81 23.97
C GLN A 310 5.64 12.24 23.66
N THR A 311 6.64 13.12 23.60
CA THR A 311 6.51 14.49 23.08
C THR A 311 7.67 14.82 22.16
N GLY A 312 7.54 15.89 21.39
CA GLY A 312 8.58 16.29 20.44
C GLY A 312 8.20 17.49 19.61
N PHE A 313 8.95 17.68 18.53
CA PHE A 313 8.72 18.71 17.54
C PHE A 313 9.04 18.14 16.16
N SER A 314 8.10 18.27 15.23
CA SER A 314 8.35 18.01 13.81
C SER A 314 7.80 19.15 12.96
N GLN A 315 8.44 19.35 11.81
CA GLN A 315 8.06 20.38 10.84
C GLN A 315 8.14 19.83 9.42
N TRP A 316 7.23 20.28 8.58
CA TRP A 316 7.32 20.13 7.13
C TRP A 316 6.90 21.41 6.42
N GLN A 317 7.39 21.58 5.19
CA GLN A 317 7.07 22.69 4.31
C GLN A 317 6.69 22.15 2.94
N VAL A 318 5.71 22.80 2.32
CA VAL A 318 5.14 22.42 1.03
C VAL A 318 4.98 23.67 0.21
N GLU A 319 5.67 23.76 -0.90
CA GLU A 319 5.39 24.79 -1.89
C GLU A 319 4.45 24.19 -2.96
N ARG A 320 3.31 24.84 -3.18
CA ARG A 320 2.33 24.48 -4.20
C ARG A 320 2.42 25.47 -5.34
N LYS A 321 2.40 25.01 -6.60
CA LYS A 321 2.39 25.89 -7.77
C LYS A 321 1.08 25.67 -8.54
N TYR A 322 0.31 26.73 -8.68
CA TYR A 322 -0.96 26.73 -9.37
C TYR A 322 -0.84 27.38 -10.72
N VAL A 323 -1.60 26.88 -11.69
CA VAL A 323 -1.74 27.46 -13.02
C VAL A 323 -3.21 27.71 -13.27
N SER A 324 -3.61 28.98 -13.33
CA SER A 324 -4.96 29.37 -13.72
C SER A 324 -4.98 29.78 -15.20
N MET A 325 -5.90 29.18 -15.97
CA MET A 325 -6.16 29.58 -17.35
C MET A 325 -7.29 30.61 -17.36
N VAL A 326 -6.91 31.88 -17.48
CA VAL A 326 -7.84 32.97 -17.82
C VAL A 326 -7.80 33.11 -19.35
N PRO A 327 -8.92 33.44 -20.04
CA PRO A 327 -9.03 33.37 -21.52
C PRO A 327 -7.91 34.06 -22.33
N GLU A 328 -7.10 34.92 -21.70
CA GLU A 328 -6.03 35.67 -22.36
C GLU A 328 -4.65 35.60 -21.65
N LYS A 329 -4.51 34.86 -20.53
CA LYS A 329 -3.22 34.74 -19.82
C LYS A 329 -3.13 33.48 -18.95
N ILE A 330 -1.95 32.84 -18.97
CA ILE A 330 -1.59 31.80 -18.01
C ILE A 330 -1.04 32.50 -16.77
N LEU A 331 -1.78 32.43 -15.65
CA LEU A 331 -1.32 32.94 -14.37
C LEU A 331 -0.71 31.80 -13.55
N GLN A 332 0.58 31.89 -13.25
CA GLN A 332 1.24 31.00 -12.30
C GLN A 332 1.31 31.69 -10.93
N PHE A 333 0.86 31.02 -9.89
CA PHE A 333 0.94 31.52 -8.52
C PHE A 333 1.33 30.41 -7.56
N THR A 334 1.94 30.76 -6.43
CA THR A 334 2.41 29.78 -5.45
C THR A 334 1.68 29.90 -4.12
N ALA A 335 1.56 28.79 -3.39
CA ALA A 335 1.20 28.80 -1.98
C ALA A 335 2.14 27.90 -1.18
N GLU A 336 2.83 28.47 -0.21
CA GLU A 336 3.71 27.76 0.71
C GLU A 336 2.94 27.43 2.00
N ASP A 337 2.80 26.14 2.31
CA ASP A 337 2.31 25.66 3.60
C ASP A 337 3.46 25.19 4.47
N LYS A 338 3.65 25.86 5.60
CA LYS A 338 4.54 25.41 6.68
C LYS A 338 3.70 24.84 7.80
N VAL A 339 3.92 23.57 8.16
CA VAL A 339 3.22 22.93 9.27
C VAL A 339 4.23 22.51 10.33
N THR A 340 3.90 22.83 11.57
CA THR A 340 4.66 22.46 12.77
C THR A 340 3.77 21.66 13.70
N ARG A 341 4.35 20.66 14.35
CA ARG A 341 3.65 19.65 15.13
C ARG A 341 4.37 19.37 16.43
N ILE A 342 3.62 19.34 17.53
CA ILE A 342 4.08 18.88 18.84
C ILE A 342 3.18 17.72 19.23
N PRO A 343 3.62 16.46 19.07
CA PRO A 343 2.85 15.30 19.50
C PRO A 343 2.79 15.24 21.03
N LEU A 344 1.65 14.80 21.57
CA LEU A 344 1.43 14.50 22.98
C LEU A 344 0.76 13.13 23.03
N GLN A 345 1.56 12.09 23.21
CA GLN A 345 1.12 10.70 23.02
C GLN A 345 1.43 9.86 24.24
N VAL A 346 0.50 8.98 24.59
CA VAL A 346 0.66 7.94 25.60
C VAL A 346 0.58 6.59 24.92
N GLY A 347 1.48 5.67 25.27
CA GLY A 347 1.57 4.36 24.65
C GLY A 347 1.90 3.24 25.63
N LEU A 348 1.88 2.01 25.11
CA LEU A 348 2.15 0.79 25.86
C LEU A 348 3.24 -0.02 25.16
N LYS A 349 4.46 0.01 25.70
CA LYS A 349 5.61 -0.73 25.18
C LYS A 349 5.56 -2.18 25.63
N LEU A 350 5.36 -3.10 24.69
CA LEU A 350 5.22 -4.54 24.90
C LEU A 350 6.40 -5.27 24.25
N TYR A 351 7.08 -6.16 24.99
CA TYR A 351 8.24 -6.92 24.49
C TYR A 351 7.88 -8.41 24.31
N PRO A 352 7.35 -8.81 23.15
CA PRO A 352 7.04 -10.22 22.88
C PRO A 352 8.31 -11.08 22.79
N ILE A 353 9.40 -10.48 22.30
CA ILE A 353 10.73 -11.10 22.18
C ILE A 353 11.74 -10.13 22.78
N ARG A 354 12.85 -10.65 23.31
CA ARG A 354 13.93 -9.82 23.85
C ARG A 354 14.35 -8.78 22.81
N ASN A 355 14.47 -7.52 23.25
CA ASN A 355 14.89 -6.36 22.45
C ASN A 355 13.93 -5.89 21.36
N ILE A 356 12.87 -6.64 21.02
CA ILE A 356 11.85 -6.20 20.05
C ILE A 356 10.63 -5.77 20.83
N TYR A 357 10.09 -4.60 20.50
CA TYR A 357 8.86 -4.11 21.11
C TYR A 357 7.81 -3.71 20.08
N PHE A 358 6.57 -3.79 20.53
CA PHE A 358 5.41 -3.16 19.92
C PHE A 358 4.90 -2.07 20.87
N ASN A 359 4.58 -0.88 20.34
CA ASN A 359 4.14 0.28 21.12
C ASN A 359 2.92 0.94 20.45
N PRO A 360 1.70 0.43 20.66
CA PRO A 360 0.49 1.17 20.34
C PRO A 360 0.42 2.42 21.20
N PHE A 361 0.01 3.54 20.61
CA PHE A 361 -0.11 4.82 21.29
C PHE A 361 -1.35 5.61 20.83
N GLY A 362 -1.81 6.51 21.68
CA GLY A 362 -2.91 7.43 21.42
C GLY A 362 -2.71 8.76 22.12
N GLY A 363 -3.43 9.77 21.67
CA GLY A 363 -3.39 11.12 22.23
C GLY A 363 -3.75 12.14 21.16
N GLY A 364 -2.91 13.14 21.00
CA GLY A 364 -3.07 14.11 19.91
C GLY A 364 -1.82 14.92 19.67
N GLN A 365 -1.98 15.99 18.90
CA GLN A 365 -0.87 16.79 18.44
C GLN A 365 -1.31 18.25 18.29
N LEU A 366 -0.57 19.13 18.94
CA LEU A 366 -0.69 20.57 18.72
C LEU A 366 -0.08 20.88 17.37
N THR A 367 -0.88 21.44 16.48
CA THR A 367 -0.49 21.73 15.11
C THR A 367 -0.61 23.22 14.86
N LYS A 368 0.38 23.80 14.19
CA LYS A 368 0.32 25.15 13.64
C LYS A 368 0.68 25.07 12.16
N ARG A 369 -0.26 25.49 11.31
CA ARG A 369 -0.08 25.65 9.86
C ARG A 369 -0.02 27.12 9.52
N THR A 370 0.96 27.52 8.73
CA THR A 370 1.07 28.86 8.15
C THR A 370 1.09 28.71 6.63
N THR A 371 0.10 29.30 5.96
CA THR A 371 -0.02 29.33 4.51
C THR A 371 0.35 30.73 4.01
N LYS A 372 1.32 30.82 3.10
CA LYS A 372 1.70 32.06 2.43
C LYS A 372 1.40 31.96 0.94
N THR A 373 0.63 32.89 0.38
CA THR A 373 0.33 32.92 -1.06
C THR A 373 1.19 33.95 -1.78
N SER A 374 1.54 33.73 -3.06
CA SER A 374 2.22 34.74 -3.87
C SER A 374 1.29 35.91 -4.24
N GLU A 375 1.85 37.06 -4.59
CA GLU A 375 1.09 38.24 -5.05
C GLU A 375 0.14 37.96 -6.24
N LEU A 376 0.52 37.02 -7.11
CA LEU A 376 -0.28 36.61 -8.28
C LEU A 376 -1.44 35.64 -7.93
N HIS A 377 -1.61 35.28 -6.66
CA HIS A 377 -2.71 34.42 -6.21
C HIS A 377 -4.05 35.16 -6.35
N PRO A 378 -5.18 34.49 -6.68
CA PRO A 378 -6.49 35.15 -6.86
C PRO A 378 -6.95 36.01 -5.67
N ASN A 379 -6.50 35.66 -4.47
CA ASN A 379 -6.79 36.39 -3.23
C ASN A 379 -5.65 37.35 -2.80
N GLY A 380 -4.63 37.55 -3.65
CA GLY A 380 -3.44 38.34 -3.36
C GLY A 380 -2.44 37.66 -2.41
N LEU A 381 -1.41 38.41 -2.00
CA LEU A 381 -0.45 38.02 -0.97
C LEU A 381 -1.15 37.95 0.39
N GLN A 382 -1.29 36.75 0.93
CA GLN A 382 -1.88 36.50 2.24
C GLN A 382 -0.97 35.58 3.06
N THR A 383 -0.96 35.79 4.37
CA THR A 383 -0.37 34.86 5.33
C THR A 383 -1.45 34.44 6.32
N ILE A 384 -1.96 33.22 6.17
CA ILE A 384 -2.98 32.65 7.05
C ILE A 384 -2.28 31.71 8.04
N THR A 385 -2.58 31.83 9.34
CA THR A 385 -2.06 30.90 10.34
C THR A 385 -3.20 30.25 11.10
N THR A 386 -3.27 28.93 11.04
CA THR A 386 -4.26 28.10 11.75
C THR A 386 -3.54 27.28 12.82
N LYS A 387 -4.10 27.26 14.02
CA LYS A 387 -3.64 26.44 15.14
C LYS A 387 -4.77 25.54 15.61
N GLY A 388 -4.42 24.40 16.17
CA GLY A 388 -5.39 23.54 16.85
C GLY A 388 -4.77 22.25 17.35
N PHE A 389 -5.61 21.46 18.00
CA PHE A 389 -5.24 20.17 18.55
C PHE A 389 -5.93 19.09 17.74
N ILE A 390 -5.16 18.12 17.23
CA ILE A 390 -5.70 17.06 16.39
C ILE A 390 -5.52 15.72 17.10
N PRO A 391 -6.58 14.95 17.36
CA PRO A 391 -6.45 13.62 17.93
C PRO A 391 -5.72 12.67 16.97
N ALA A 392 -4.84 11.85 17.53
CA ALA A 392 -4.00 10.93 16.78
C ALA A 392 -3.84 9.62 17.54
N VAL A 393 -3.91 8.51 16.82
CA VAL A 393 -3.61 7.16 17.32
C VAL A 393 -2.61 6.51 16.40
N GLY A 394 -1.90 5.50 16.86
CA GLY A 394 -0.87 4.88 16.06
C GLY A 394 -0.20 3.73 16.76
N ALA A 395 0.84 3.21 16.12
CA ALA A 395 1.67 2.18 16.70
C ALA A 395 3.10 2.24 16.16
N ALA A 396 4.04 1.77 16.95
CA ALA A 396 5.42 1.57 16.53
C ALA A 396 5.87 0.13 16.76
N ILE A 397 6.71 -0.39 15.88
CA ILE A 397 7.48 -1.62 16.08
C ILE A 397 8.94 -1.21 16.09
N GLY A 398 9.67 -1.58 17.14
CA GLY A 398 11.05 -1.19 17.26
C GLY A 398 11.95 -2.24 17.88
N PHE A 399 13.25 -1.97 17.76
CA PHE A 399 14.33 -2.77 18.29
C PHE A 399 15.23 -1.92 19.17
N GLU A 400 15.59 -2.46 20.34
CA GLU A 400 16.50 -1.83 21.29
C GLU A 400 17.78 -2.64 21.49
N LYS A 401 18.93 -2.02 21.25
CA LYS A 401 20.24 -2.64 21.57
C LYS A 401 20.85 -1.95 22.78
N TYR A 402 21.01 -2.70 23.86
CA TYR A 402 21.59 -2.22 25.12
C TYR A 402 23.12 -2.32 25.14
N PHE A 403 23.76 -1.26 25.63
CA PHE A 403 25.18 -1.09 25.90
C PHE A 403 25.32 -0.60 27.35
N GLY A 404 25.08 -1.51 28.30
CA GLY A 404 24.97 -1.14 29.72
C GLY A 404 23.67 -0.36 30.01
N PRO A 405 23.74 0.81 30.67
CA PRO A 405 22.55 1.63 30.97
C PRO A 405 22.02 2.41 29.75
N VAL A 406 22.80 2.47 28.68
CA VAL A 406 22.46 3.16 27.42
C VAL A 406 21.92 2.14 26.41
N PHE A 407 20.99 2.53 25.56
CA PHE A 407 20.54 1.72 24.44
C PHE A 407 20.29 2.54 23.18
N LEU A 408 20.47 1.90 22.03
CA LEU A 408 20.01 2.41 20.73
C LEU A 408 18.57 1.93 20.50
N ASP A 409 17.66 2.83 20.14
CA ASP A 409 16.27 2.56 19.75
C ASP A 409 16.09 2.83 18.25
N VAL A 410 15.63 1.84 17.50
CA VAL A 410 15.24 2.02 16.08
C VAL A 410 13.82 1.52 15.92
N ALA A 411 12.91 2.35 15.42
CA ALA A 411 11.50 2.00 15.30
C ALA A 411 10.86 2.49 14.02
N ALA A 412 10.04 1.64 13.40
CA ALA A 412 9.08 2.06 12.40
C ALA A 412 7.77 2.43 13.12
N GLN A 413 7.23 3.61 12.83
CA GLN A 413 6.02 4.13 13.45
C GLN A 413 4.98 4.51 12.41
N TYR A 414 3.71 4.36 12.79
CA TYR A 414 2.56 4.73 11.98
C TYR A 414 1.60 5.57 12.82
N HIS A 415 1.14 6.69 12.26
CA HIS A 415 0.16 7.58 12.87
C HIS A 415 -1.08 7.66 11.96
N TYR A 416 -2.24 7.50 12.59
CA TYR A 416 -3.55 7.75 12.05
C TYR A 416 -4.14 8.98 12.75
N ILE A 417 -4.46 10.00 11.97
CA ILE A 417 -4.91 11.30 12.46
C ILE A 417 -6.34 11.51 11.99
N LEU A 418 -7.23 11.65 12.96
CA LEU A 418 -8.65 11.90 12.71
C LEU A 418 -8.80 13.38 12.33
N ASN A 419 -8.83 13.66 11.03
CA ASN A 419 -8.94 15.02 10.51
C ASN A 419 -10.41 15.44 10.48
N LYS A 420 -10.82 16.31 11.40
CA LYS A 420 -12.14 16.98 11.34
C LYS A 420 -12.05 18.50 11.18
N ASP A 421 -10.96 19.15 11.60
CA ASP A 421 -10.98 20.59 11.84
C ASP A 421 -9.84 21.40 11.18
N PHE A 422 -8.91 20.77 10.43
CA PHE A 422 -7.69 21.47 9.94
C PHE A 422 -7.64 21.75 8.43
N SER A 423 -8.62 21.27 7.67
CA SER A 423 -8.68 21.42 6.21
C SER A 423 -10.08 21.12 5.67
N GLU A 424 -10.38 21.60 4.48
CA GLU A 424 -11.50 21.12 3.63
C GLU A 424 -11.42 19.62 3.29
N ILE A 425 -10.35 18.93 3.71
CA ILE A 425 -10.19 17.48 3.62
C ILE A 425 -10.85 16.86 4.84
N THR A 426 -11.99 16.18 4.62
CA THR A 426 -12.73 15.41 5.63
C THR A 426 -12.16 14.01 5.88
N ASP A 427 -11.19 13.59 5.06
CA ASP A 427 -10.58 12.27 5.13
C ASP A 427 -9.46 12.24 6.19
N PRO A 428 -9.34 11.14 6.96
CA PRO A 428 -8.28 10.96 7.94
C PRO A 428 -6.89 10.91 7.28
N LEU A 429 -5.84 11.29 8.01
CA LEU A 429 -4.47 11.34 7.49
C LEU A 429 -3.61 10.22 8.05
N HIS A 430 -2.79 9.64 7.18
CA HIS A 430 -1.94 8.50 7.47
C HIS A 430 -0.47 8.88 7.29
N PHE A 431 0.33 8.77 8.36
CA PHE A 431 1.78 9.01 8.34
C PHE A 431 2.52 7.73 8.71
N ALA A 432 3.52 7.35 7.94
CA ALA A 432 4.52 6.36 8.33
C ALA A 432 5.87 7.05 8.54
N GLY A 433 6.68 6.54 9.45
CA GLY A 433 8.00 7.10 9.68
C GLY A 433 8.98 6.16 10.33
N LEU A 434 10.24 6.58 10.30
CA LEU A 434 11.33 5.93 11.00
C LEU A 434 11.77 6.83 12.14
N ARG A 435 12.02 6.21 13.29
CA ARG A 435 12.56 6.83 14.49
C ARG A 435 13.88 6.17 14.86
N ILE A 436 14.87 6.99 15.16
CA ILE A 436 16.17 6.55 15.65
C ILE A 436 16.49 7.37 16.90
N GLY A 437 16.76 6.70 18.01
CA GLY A 437 17.00 7.36 19.27
C GLY A 437 18.06 6.68 20.12
N ILE A 438 18.56 7.44 21.07
CA ILE A 438 19.45 6.97 22.13
C ILE A 438 18.69 7.11 23.43
N GLY A 439 18.63 6.02 24.19
CA GLY A 439 17.92 5.98 25.45
C GLY A 439 18.79 5.53 26.61
N PHE A 440 18.33 5.89 27.79
CA PHE A 440 18.91 5.50 29.07
C PHE A 440 17.83 4.78 29.86
N LYS A 441 18.18 3.66 30.48
CA LYS A 441 17.29 2.93 31.40
C LYS A 441 17.91 2.91 32.78
N SER A 442 17.15 3.37 33.77
CA SER A 442 17.57 3.35 35.17
C SER A 442 17.83 1.92 35.63
N LYS A 443 18.67 1.79 36.66
CA LYS A 443 18.67 0.59 37.48
C LYS A 443 17.30 0.42 38.14
N GLU A 444 17.01 -0.81 38.55
CA GLU A 444 15.74 -1.19 39.16
C GLU A 444 15.39 -0.26 40.33
N ILE A 445 14.15 0.24 40.34
CA ILE A 445 13.60 1.03 41.44
C ILE A 445 12.99 0.02 42.41
N LYS A 446 13.55 -0.09 43.62
CA LYS A 446 13.04 -0.96 44.67
C LYS A 446 11.66 -0.51 45.17
#